data_AF-A0AAI8G5V1-F1
#
_entry.id   AF-A0AAI8G5V1-F1
#
_cell.length_a   1.000
_cell.length_b   1.000
_cell.length_c   1.000
_cell.angle_alpha   90.00
_cell.angle_beta   90.00
_cell.angle_gamma   90.00
#
_symmetry.space_group_name_H-M   'P 1'
#
loop_
_entity.id
_entity.type
_entity.pdbx_description
1 polymer ?
#
loop_
_entity_poly.entity_id
_entity_poly.type
_entity_poly.pdbx_seq_one_letter_code
_entity_poly.pdbx_strand_id
1 'polypeptide(L)'
;MDFTFNAYWIHFRNDQSDEEKELIDEMVKYENTSFDKYVEMLMKVKGGYQLKYYPTFLDSISQKNNDRGFLAQGRSKKHPRRFVLGTRLLEALVQIQVLHLEEGKFITKNVSIEDLMENLKNRYGLVINGLNEEEYRNADVNTNLAFKENVDAFKSKLRQIGFYNDMSDAYILQKVRPRYELK
;
A
#
# COMPACT_ATOMS: atom_id res chain seq x y z
N MET A 1 -24.45 24.62 3.01
CA MET A 1 -23.41 23.95 3.81
C MET A 1 -22.74 24.95 4.77
N ASP A 2 -22.36 26.14 4.28
CA ASP A 2 -21.77 27.20 5.11
C ASP A 2 -22.61 27.70 6.29
N PHE A 3 -23.94 27.81 6.14
CA PHE A 3 -24.81 28.31 7.21
C PHE A 3 -24.75 27.43 8.49
N THR A 4 -24.75 26.11 8.30
CA THR A 4 -24.67 25.14 9.41
C THR A 4 -23.31 25.20 10.10
N PHE A 5 -22.24 25.35 9.31
CA PHE A 5 -20.87 25.39 9.84
C PHE A 5 -20.58 26.70 10.58
N ASN A 6 -21.13 27.82 10.11
CA ASN A 6 -21.08 29.10 10.80
C ASN A 6 -21.78 29.03 12.17
N ALA A 7 -22.97 28.44 12.24
CA ALA A 7 -23.69 28.26 13.50
C ALA A 7 -22.89 27.39 14.49
N TYR A 8 -22.28 26.31 13.99
CA TYR A 8 -21.44 25.43 14.81
C TYR A 8 -20.18 26.14 15.33
N TRP A 9 -19.51 26.91 14.48
CA TRP A 9 -18.33 27.69 14.86
C TRP A 9 -18.65 28.74 15.93
N ILE A 10 -19.76 29.47 15.77
CA ILE A 10 -20.22 30.46 16.75
C ILE A 10 -20.53 29.79 18.08
N HIS A 11 -21.24 28.67 18.06
CA HIS A 11 -21.55 27.91 19.27
C HIS A 11 -20.26 27.42 19.96
N PHE A 12 -19.35 26.79 19.20
CA PHE A 12 -18.08 26.31 19.71
C PHE A 12 -17.25 27.42 20.37
N ARG A 13 -17.11 28.57 19.69
CA ARG A 13 -16.34 29.73 20.20
C ARG A 13 -16.99 30.36 21.43
N ASN A 14 -18.32 30.44 21.48
CA ASN A 14 -19.04 31.06 22.60
C ASN A 14 -18.99 30.21 23.87
N ASP A 15 -18.80 28.90 23.74
CA ASP A 15 -18.65 27.95 24.86
C ASP A 15 -17.26 28.02 25.54
N GLN A 16 -16.30 28.74 24.93
CA GLN A 16 -14.95 28.90 25.48
C GLN A 16 -14.84 30.10 26.43
N SER A 17 -13.82 30.11 27.28
CA SER A 17 -13.47 31.28 28.10
C SER A 17 -12.97 32.45 27.24
N ASP A 18 -12.93 33.67 27.81
CA ASP A 18 -12.54 34.86 27.05
C ASP A 18 -11.06 34.84 26.63
N GLU A 19 -10.17 34.28 27.46
CA GLU A 19 -8.76 34.06 27.10
C GLU A 19 -8.61 33.07 25.93
N GLU A 20 -9.41 31.99 25.91
CA GLU A 20 -9.40 31.00 24.84
C GLU A 20 -9.97 31.56 23.53
N LYS A 21 -10.97 32.45 23.59
CA LYS A 21 -11.52 33.11 22.40
C LYS A 21 -10.48 33.99 21.71
N GLU A 22 -9.69 34.75 22.46
CA GLU A 22 -8.61 35.57 21.91
C GLU A 22 -7.56 34.71 21.21
N LEU A 23 -7.17 33.60 21.85
CA LEU A 23 -6.24 32.64 21.26
C LEU A 23 -6.78 32.00 19.98
N ILE A 24 -8.05 31.60 19.97
CA ILE A 24 -8.71 31.01 18.79
C ILE A 24 -8.74 32.02 17.64
N ASP A 25 -9.13 33.27 17.91
CA ASP A 25 -9.18 34.32 16.88
C ASP A 25 -7.81 34.66 16.31
N GLU A 26 -6.76 34.62 17.15
CA GLU A 26 -5.38 34.76 16.68
C GLU A 26 -4.98 33.61 15.76
N MET A 27 -5.31 32.37 16.15
CA MET A 27 -4.98 31.17 15.38
C MET A 27 -5.65 31.14 14.00
N VAL A 28 -6.87 31.67 13.87
CA VAL A 28 -7.63 31.63 12.62
C VAL A 28 -7.73 32.98 11.90
N LYS A 29 -6.90 33.94 12.27
CA LYS A 29 -6.93 35.33 11.79
C LYS A 29 -6.97 35.50 10.27
N TYR A 30 -6.38 34.57 9.53
CA TYR A 30 -6.26 34.63 8.08
C TYR A 30 -7.35 33.85 7.33
N GLU A 31 -8.20 33.13 8.06
CA GLU A 31 -9.23 32.26 7.48
C GLU A 31 -10.58 32.96 7.36
N ASN A 32 -11.20 32.83 6.18
CA ASN A 32 -12.43 33.54 5.85
C ASN A 32 -13.68 32.72 6.15
N THR A 33 -13.65 31.40 5.91
CA THR A 33 -14.82 30.53 6.11
C THR A 33 -14.75 29.83 7.46
N SER A 34 -15.91 29.52 8.05
CA SER A 34 -15.94 28.76 9.31
C SER A 34 -15.39 27.34 9.18
N PHE A 35 -15.43 26.77 7.96
CA PHE A 35 -14.80 25.49 7.67
C PHE A 35 -13.28 25.61 7.73
N ASP A 36 -12.69 26.60 7.06
CA ASP A 36 -11.25 26.82 7.07
C ASP A 36 -10.73 27.13 8.48
N LYS A 37 -11.47 27.95 9.24
CA LYS A 37 -11.18 28.21 10.67
C LYS A 37 -11.13 26.93 11.51
N TYR A 38 -12.07 26.01 11.27
CA TYR A 38 -12.08 24.72 11.96
C TYR A 38 -10.91 23.81 11.54
N VAL A 39 -10.60 23.75 10.24
CA VAL A 39 -9.46 22.98 9.73
C VAL A 39 -8.15 23.54 10.31
N GLU A 40 -7.97 24.86 10.31
CA GLU A 40 -6.77 25.50 10.85
C GLU A 40 -6.60 25.24 12.35
N MET A 41 -7.68 25.34 13.13
CA MET A 41 -7.68 24.94 14.55
C MET A 41 -7.25 23.47 14.73
N LEU A 42 -7.81 22.57 13.93
CA LEU A 42 -7.46 21.16 13.98
C LEU A 42 -5.98 20.94 13.60
N MET A 43 -5.47 21.65 12.61
CA MET A 43 -4.07 21.60 12.20
C MET A 43 -3.13 22.17 13.26
N LYS A 44 -3.49 23.25 13.95
CA LYS A 44 -2.69 23.82 15.05
C LYS A 44 -2.60 22.87 16.25
N VAL A 45 -3.70 22.21 16.60
CA VAL A 45 -3.76 21.31 17.76
C VAL A 45 -3.18 19.92 17.44
N LYS A 46 -3.53 19.35 16.28
CA LYS A 46 -3.22 17.96 15.94
C LYS A 46 -2.17 17.80 14.84
N GLY A 47 -1.89 18.83 14.04
CA GLY A 47 -1.00 18.71 12.88
C GLY A 47 0.40 18.23 13.25
N GLY A 48 1.02 18.84 14.27
CA GLY A 48 2.35 18.40 14.75
C GLY A 48 2.36 16.96 15.27
N TYR A 49 1.30 16.56 15.99
CA TYR A 49 1.13 15.19 16.48
C TYR A 49 0.97 14.20 15.31
N GLN A 50 0.06 14.49 14.38
CA GLN A 50 -0.22 13.64 13.23
C GLN A 50 1.00 13.49 12.32
N LEU A 51 1.69 14.60 12.02
CA LEU A 51 2.92 14.57 11.20
C LEU A 51 4.02 13.72 11.83
N LYS A 52 4.09 13.69 13.17
CA LYS A 52 5.04 12.85 13.90
C LYS A 52 4.65 11.38 13.90
N TYR A 53 3.38 11.05 14.16
CA TYR A 53 2.96 9.67 14.42
C TYR A 53 2.45 8.94 13.17
N TYR A 54 1.95 9.61 12.13
CA TYR A 54 1.54 8.93 10.90
C TYR A 54 2.67 8.17 10.22
N PRO A 55 3.91 8.72 10.10
CA PRO A 55 5.02 7.95 9.58
C PRO A 55 5.34 6.72 10.42
N THR A 56 5.22 6.81 11.75
CA THR A 56 5.43 5.68 12.67
C THR A 56 4.35 4.64 12.53
N PHE A 57 3.08 5.06 12.47
CA PHE A 57 1.94 4.17 12.24
C PHE A 57 2.10 3.41 10.92
N LEU A 58 2.42 4.12 9.83
CA LEU A 58 2.71 3.50 8.54
C LEU A 58 3.87 2.50 8.63
N ASP A 59 4.95 2.84 9.32
CA ASP A 59 6.09 1.92 9.52
C ASP A 59 5.68 0.66 10.30
N SER A 60 4.78 0.79 11.28
CA SER A 60 4.28 -0.32 12.08
C SER A 60 3.35 -1.24 11.29
N ILE A 61 2.32 -0.70 10.64
CA ILE A 61 1.35 -1.52 9.89
C ILE A 61 1.95 -2.20 8.67
N SER A 62 2.94 -1.54 8.03
CA SER A 62 3.65 -2.10 6.89
C SER A 62 4.78 -3.05 7.27
N GLN A 63 5.05 -3.18 8.58
CA GLN A 63 6.20 -3.90 9.13
C GLN A 63 7.51 -3.55 8.39
N LYS A 64 7.88 -2.27 8.41
CA LYS A 64 9.01 -1.74 7.64
C LYS A 64 10.30 -2.53 7.90
N ASN A 65 11.02 -2.85 6.82
CA ASN A 65 12.29 -3.59 6.83
C ASN A 65 12.18 -4.99 7.46
N ASN A 66 11.02 -5.64 7.35
CA ASN A 66 10.78 -7.01 7.83
C ASN A 66 10.41 -7.94 6.67
N ASP A 67 10.78 -9.22 6.76
CA ASP A 67 10.40 -10.25 5.79
C ASP A 67 8.90 -10.52 5.71
N ARG A 68 8.13 -10.10 6.71
CA ARG A 68 6.65 -10.17 6.72
C ARG A 68 5.97 -8.89 6.26
N GLY A 69 6.74 -7.83 6.05
CA GLY A 69 6.24 -6.51 5.70
C GLY A 69 6.22 -6.26 4.20
N PHE A 70 5.73 -5.06 3.86
CA PHE A 70 5.66 -4.61 2.48
C PHE A 70 6.36 -3.26 2.21
N LEU A 71 7.10 -2.73 3.19
CA LEU A 71 7.81 -1.46 3.07
C LEU A 71 9.29 -1.64 3.41
N ALA A 72 10.16 -1.05 2.59
CA ALA A 72 11.59 -0.97 2.86
C ALA A 72 12.07 0.48 2.81
N GLN A 73 13.01 0.82 3.68
CA GLN A 73 13.67 2.12 3.71
C GLN A 73 15.13 1.94 4.12
N GLY A 74 16.04 2.48 3.32
CA GLY A 74 17.46 2.49 3.66
C GLY A 74 17.77 3.48 4.77
N ARG A 75 18.98 3.37 5.35
CA ARG A 75 19.41 4.24 6.46
C ARG A 75 19.71 5.69 6.04
N SER A 76 19.92 5.93 4.74
CA SER A 76 20.29 7.24 4.20
C SER A 76 19.12 7.93 3.51
N LYS A 77 19.11 9.26 3.49
CA LYS A 77 18.15 10.09 2.73
C LYS A 77 18.10 9.74 1.24
N LYS A 78 19.20 9.22 0.68
CA LYS A 78 19.28 8.76 -0.72
C LYS A 78 18.48 7.49 -1.01
N HIS A 79 18.01 6.79 0.02
CA HIS A 79 17.22 5.56 -0.10
C HIS A 79 15.81 5.79 0.45
N PRO A 80 14.93 6.43 -0.34
CA PRO A 80 13.57 6.70 0.08
C PRO A 80 12.80 5.40 0.35
N ARG A 81 11.66 5.55 1.03
CA ARG A 81 10.71 4.45 1.24
C ARG A 81 10.27 3.91 -0.12
N ARG A 82 10.25 2.59 -0.23
CA ARG A 82 9.77 1.86 -1.42
C ARG A 82 8.96 0.66 -1.01
N PHE A 83 8.00 0.31 -1.84
CA PHE A 83 7.26 -0.94 -1.69
C PHE A 83 8.19 -2.12 -2.00
N VAL A 84 8.14 -3.16 -1.18
CA VAL A 84 8.90 -4.41 -1.37
C VAL A 84 8.02 -5.53 -0.87
N LEU A 85 7.98 -6.69 -1.52
CA LEU A 85 7.35 -7.87 -0.93
C LEU A 85 8.36 -8.61 -0.08
N GLY A 86 8.16 -8.60 1.25
CA GLY A 86 8.96 -9.39 2.18
C GLY A 86 8.89 -10.88 1.84
N THR A 87 9.97 -11.62 2.12
CA THR A 87 10.12 -13.03 1.71
C THR A 87 8.98 -13.91 2.24
N ARG A 88 8.59 -13.74 3.51
CA ARG A 88 7.54 -14.52 4.16
C ARG A 88 6.14 -14.07 3.75
N LEU A 89 5.97 -12.77 3.50
CA LEU A 89 4.72 -12.25 2.97
C LEU A 89 4.45 -12.81 1.56
N LEU A 90 5.46 -12.78 0.68
CA LEU A 90 5.36 -13.34 -0.66
C LEU A 90 5.03 -14.84 -0.61
N GLU A 91 5.74 -15.60 0.21
CA GLU A 91 5.48 -17.03 0.43
C GLU A 91 4.01 -17.28 0.83
N ALA A 92 3.48 -16.52 1.80
CA ALA A 92 2.09 -16.65 2.22
C ALA A 92 1.10 -16.30 1.10
N LEU A 93 1.34 -15.21 0.35
CA LEU A 93 0.47 -14.81 -0.76
C LEU A 93 0.44 -15.87 -1.85
N VAL A 94 1.58 -16.43 -2.21
CA VAL A 94 1.69 -17.49 -3.22
C VAL A 94 0.96 -18.75 -2.77
N GLN A 95 1.11 -19.17 -1.51
CA GLN A 95 0.38 -20.33 -0.97
C GLN A 95 -1.13 -20.15 -1.01
N ILE A 96 -1.60 -18.93 -0.77
CA ILE A 96 -3.02 -18.62 -0.88
C ILE A 96 -3.48 -18.65 -2.35
N GLN A 97 -2.63 -18.27 -3.31
CA GLN A 97 -3.01 -18.27 -4.73
C GLN A 97 -3.06 -19.67 -5.35
N VAL A 98 -2.28 -20.63 -4.85
CA VAL A 98 -2.31 -22.03 -5.32
C VAL A 98 -3.43 -22.85 -4.69
N LEU A 99 -4.18 -22.28 -3.75
CA LEU A 99 -5.27 -22.93 -3.03
C LEU A 99 -6.60 -22.71 -3.75
N HIS A 100 -7.26 -23.80 -4.14
CA HIS A 100 -8.56 -23.80 -4.82
C HIS A 100 -9.61 -24.55 -3.99
N LEU A 101 -10.87 -24.15 -4.13
CA LEU A 101 -12.00 -24.82 -3.51
C LEU A 101 -12.74 -25.62 -4.59
N GLU A 102 -12.74 -26.95 -4.49
CA GLU A 102 -13.48 -27.86 -5.38
C GLU A 102 -14.36 -28.79 -4.56
N GLU A 103 -15.65 -28.87 -4.92
CA GLU A 103 -16.64 -29.72 -4.23
C GLU A 103 -16.66 -29.55 -2.70
N GLY A 104 -16.42 -28.33 -2.22
CA GLY A 104 -16.38 -28.00 -0.79
C GLY A 104 -15.09 -28.42 -0.07
N LYS A 105 -14.05 -28.87 -0.80
CA LYS A 105 -12.74 -29.23 -0.26
C LYS A 105 -11.66 -28.32 -0.82
N PHE A 106 -10.67 -28.02 0.01
CA PHE A 106 -9.49 -27.29 -0.43
C PHE A 106 -8.50 -28.23 -1.09
N ILE A 107 -8.10 -27.90 -2.31
CA ILE A 107 -7.09 -28.60 -3.08
C ILE A 107 -6.02 -27.61 -3.54
N THR A 108 -4.82 -28.10 -3.80
CA THR A 108 -3.72 -27.24 -4.27
C THR A 108 -3.39 -27.53 -5.72
N LYS A 109 -3.28 -26.49 -6.55
CA LYS A 109 -2.96 -26.60 -7.98
C LYS A 109 -1.75 -25.75 -8.34
N ASN A 110 -1.05 -26.17 -9.38
CA ASN A 110 0.01 -25.36 -9.99
C ASN A 110 -0.63 -24.19 -10.74
N VAL A 111 -0.02 -23.01 -10.64
CA VAL A 111 -0.47 -21.77 -11.28
C VAL A 111 0.65 -21.26 -12.19
N SER A 112 0.33 -20.72 -13.37
CA SER A 112 1.35 -20.07 -14.21
C SER A 112 1.86 -18.79 -13.54
N ILE A 113 3.03 -18.29 -13.91
CA ILE A 113 3.50 -17.05 -13.30
C ILE A 113 2.66 -15.84 -13.72
N GLU A 114 2.13 -15.85 -14.94
CA GLU A 114 1.21 -14.84 -15.46
C GLU A 114 -0.11 -14.85 -14.68
N ASP A 115 -0.72 -16.02 -14.48
CA ASP A 115 -1.93 -16.15 -13.67
C ASP A 115 -1.68 -15.72 -12.22
N LEU A 116 -0.51 -16.04 -11.66
CA LEU A 116 -0.15 -15.59 -10.31
C LEU A 116 -0.11 -14.06 -10.24
N MET A 117 0.54 -13.39 -11.19
CA MET A 117 0.61 -11.93 -11.23
C MET A 117 -0.78 -11.32 -11.40
N GLU A 118 -1.60 -11.88 -12.29
CA GLU A 118 -2.97 -11.43 -12.54
C GLU A 118 -3.86 -11.63 -11.30
N ASN A 119 -3.75 -12.77 -10.60
CA ASN A 119 -4.48 -13.04 -9.37
C ASN A 119 -4.07 -12.07 -8.23
N LEU A 120 -2.78 -11.77 -8.10
CA LEU A 120 -2.30 -10.80 -7.11
C LEU A 120 -2.81 -9.39 -7.40
N LYS A 121 -2.90 -9.00 -8.68
CA LYS A 121 -3.53 -7.75 -9.11
C LYS A 121 -5.02 -7.74 -8.77
N ASN A 122 -5.78 -8.73 -9.24
CA ASN A 122 -7.23 -8.74 -9.12
C ASN A 122 -7.71 -8.86 -7.67
N ARG A 123 -7.00 -9.59 -6.83
CA ARG A 123 -7.39 -9.82 -5.43
C ARG A 123 -6.87 -8.76 -4.47
N TYR A 124 -5.71 -8.17 -4.72
CA TYR A 124 -5.03 -7.29 -3.77
C TYR A 124 -4.59 -5.94 -4.35
N GLY A 125 -4.81 -5.67 -5.63
CA GLY A 125 -4.33 -4.47 -6.31
C GLY A 125 -2.81 -4.43 -6.52
N LEU A 126 -2.13 -5.57 -6.42
CA LEU A 126 -0.67 -5.64 -6.53
C LEU A 126 -0.24 -5.76 -7.99
N VAL A 127 0.13 -4.63 -8.60
CA VAL A 127 0.62 -4.59 -9.98
C VAL A 127 2.12 -4.92 -10.02
N ILE A 128 2.46 -6.07 -10.61
CA ILE A 128 3.85 -6.49 -10.85
C ILE A 128 4.27 -6.12 -12.28
N ASN A 129 3.40 -6.40 -13.25
CA ASN A 129 3.57 -6.04 -14.66
C ASN A 129 2.36 -5.22 -15.12
N GLY A 130 2.57 -3.95 -15.44
CA GLY A 130 1.51 -3.05 -15.88
C GLY A 130 1.44 -2.83 -17.39
N LEU A 131 2.26 -3.52 -18.20
CA LEU A 131 2.38 -3.22 -19.64
C LEU A 131 1.07 -3.39 -20.44
N ASN A 132 0.16 -4.23 -19.95
CA ASN A 132 -1.12 -4.49 -20.60
C ASN A 132 -2.29 -3.68 -19.99
N GLU A 133 -2.02 -2.86 -18.96
CA GLU A 133 -3.07 -2.10 -18.28
C GLU A 133 -3.36 -0.78 -19.00
N GLU A 134 -4.64 -0.44 -19.08
CA GLU A 134 -5.08 0.80 -19.73
C GLU A 134 -4.55 2.05 -19.00
N GLU A 135 -4.44 1.99 -17.67
CA GLU A 135 -3.89 3.06 -16.83
C GLU A 135 -2.45 3.43 -17.19
N TYR A 136 -1.69 2.49 -17.77
CA TYR A 136 -0.28 2.66 -18.13
C TYR A 136 -0.04 2.66 -19.64
N ARG A 137 -1.09 2.78 -20.48
CA ARG A 137 -0.96 2.74 -21.95
C ARG A 137 0.00 3.79 -22.52
N ASN A 138 0.10 4.94 -21.86
CA ASN A 138 1.00 6.05 -22.24
C ASN A 138 2.22 6.17 -21.31
N ALA A 139 2.60 5.08 -20.64
CA ALA A 139 3.75 5.04 -19.74
C ALA A 139 5.05 5.40 -20.48
N ASP A 140 5.91 6.14 -19.81
CA ASP A 140 7.22 6.49 -20.35
C ASP A 140 8.17 5.27 -20.36
N VAL A 141 9.32 5.43 -21.02
CA VAL A 141 10.34 4.38 -21.12
C VAL A 141 10.79 3.91 -19.75
N ASN A 142 10.92 4.81 -18.77
CA ASN A 142 11.36 4.47 -17.41
C ASN A 142 10.34 3.60 -16.69
N THR A 143 9.04 3.90 -16.82
CA THR A 143 7.98 3.10 -16.24
C THR A 143 7.93 1.70 -16.84
N ASN A 144 8.10 1.57 -18.16
CA ASN A 144 8.17 0.27 -18.82
C ASN A 144 9.39 -0.55 -18.36
N LEU A 145 10.55 0.10 -18.18
CA LEU A 145 11.74 -0.54 -17.60
C LEU A 145 11.49 -0.99 -16.16
N ALA A 146 10.83 -0.17 -15.35
CA ALA A 146 10.48 -0.53 -13.97
C ALA A 146 9.57 -1.76 -13.89
N PHE A 147 8.58 -1.90 -14.80
CA PHE A 147 7.77 -3.12 -14.87
C PHE A 147 8.59 -4.35 -15.22
N LYS A 148 9.51 -4.23 -16.18
CA LYS A 148 10.42 -5.33 -16.52
C LYS A 148 11.29 -5.74 -15.33
N GLU A 149 11.90 -4.77 -14.64
CA GLU A 149 12.70 -5.00 -13.44
C GLU A 149 11.88 -5.67 -12.32
N ASN A 150 10.61 -5.25 -12.13
CA ASN A 150 9.71 -5.85 -11.16
C ASN A 150 9.42 -7.33 -11.48
N VAL A 151 9.14 -7.67 -12.74
CA VAL A 151 8.90 -9.05 -13.18
C VAL A 151 10.15 -9.91 -12.96
N ASP A 152 11.33 -9.41 -13.34
CA ASP A 152 12.59 -10.13 -13.18
C ASP A 152 12.92 -10.37 -11.69
N ALA A 153 12.73 -9.34 -10.86
CA ALA A 153 12.90 -9.43 -9.41
C ALA A 153 11.90 -10.41 -8.78
N PHE A 154 10.65 -10.40 -9.22
CA PHE A 154 9.60 -11.31 -8.75
C PHE A 154 9.93 -12.76 -9.09
N LYS A 155 10.28 -13.05 -10.36
CA LYS A 155 10.76 -14.37 -10.82
C LYS A 155 11.96 -14.85 -10.03
N SER A 156 12.95 -13.98 -9.81
CA SER A 156 14.14 -14.28 -9.02
C SER A 156 13.79 -14.63 -7.57
N LYS A 157 12.88 -13.87 -6.96
CA LYS A 157 12.46 -14.11 -5.57
C LYS A 157 11.71 -15.43 -5.42
N LEU A 158 10.76 -15.73 -6.32
CA LEU A 158 10.04 -17.01 -6.33
C LEU A 158 10.97 -18.22 -6.48
N ARG A 159 12.04 -18.09 -7.28
CA ARG A 159 13.11 -19.09 -7.37
C ARG A 159 13.82 -19.27 -6.04
N GLN A 160 14.23 -18.17 -5.41
CA GLN A 160 14.93 -18.19 -4.13
C GLN A 160 14.11 -18.90 -3.03
N ILE A 161 12.78 -18.73 -3.02
CA ILE A 161 11.89 -19.38 -2.03
C ILE A 161 11.44 -20.79 -2.44
N GLY A 162 11.86 -21.29 -3.61
CA GLY A 162 11.61 -22.65 -4.08
C GLY A 162 10.22 -22.89 -4.67
N PHE A 163 9.50 -21.82 -5.03
CA PHE A 163 8.16 -21.92 -5.64
C PHE A 163 8.18 -21.98 -7.16
N TYR A 164 9.30 -21.59 -7.78
CA TYR A 164 9.45 -21.50 -9.22
C TYR A 164 10.74 -22.20 -9.64
N ASN A 165 10.68 -23.03 -10.69
CA ASN A 165 11.84 -23.66 -11.29
C ASN A 165 11.82 -23.44 -12.81
N ASP A 166 12.93 -22.96 -13.36
CA ASP A 166 13.08 -22.67 -14.79
C ASP A 166 13.71 -23.89 -15.47
N MET A 167 12.93 -24.96 -15.62
CA MET A 167 13.38 -26.13 -16.36
C MET A 167 12.99 -25.92 -17.84
N SER A 168 13.90 -25.30 -18.59
CA SER A 168 13.91 -25.09 -20.07
C SER A 168 13.12 -23.91 -20.66
N ASP A 169 13.61 -23.40 -21.79
CA ASP A 169 13.18 -22.21 -22.56
C ASP A 169 11.70 -22.19 -23.00
N ALA A 170 10.90 -23.21 -22.66
CA ALA A 170 9.49 -23.27 -23.00
C ALA A 170 8.62 -22.63 -21.91
N TYR A 171 7.91 -21.56 -22.29
CA TYR A 171 6.91 -20.84 -21.50
C TYR A 171 5.95 -21.74 -20.68
N ILE A 172 5.60 -22.91 -21.21
CA ILE A 172 4.69 -23.89 -20.58
C ILE A 172 5.24 -24.49 -19.26
N LEU A 173 6.57 -24.44 -19.05
CA LEU A 173 7.24 -25.07 -17.90
C LEU A 173 7.44 -24.09 -16.72
N GLN A 174 7.11 -22.81 -16.89
CA GLN A 174 7.22 -21.75 -15.89
C GLN A 174 6.05 -21.78 -14.88
N LYS A 175 5.95 -22.87 -14.11
CA LYS A 175 4.85 -23.06 -13.14
C LYS A 175 5.28 -22.81 -11.70
N VAL A 176 4.39 -22.14 -10.97
CA VAL A 176 4.47 -21.96 -9.53
C VAL A 176 3.85 -23.18 -8.85
N ARG A 177 4.62 -23.86 -8.00
CA ARG A 177 4.22 -25.09 -7.34
C ARG A 177 3.81 -24.85 -5.88
N PRO A 178 2.72 -25.48 -5.39
CA PRO A 178 2.38 -25.43 -3.98
C PRO A 178 3.45 -26.15 -3.17
N ARG A 179 3.73 -25.66 -1.95
CA ARG A 179 4.65 -26.37 -1.03
C ARG A 179 3.93 -27.47 -0.25
N TYR A 180 2.65 -27.25 0.03
CA TYR A 180 1.81 -28.20 0.76
C TYR A 180 0.81 -28.76 -0.24
N GLU A 181 0.79 -30.07 -0.40
CA GLU A 181 -0.17 -30.73 -1.28
C GLU A 181 -1.44 -31.06 -0.50
N LEU A 182 -2.56 -30.47 -0.91
CA LEU A 182 -3.90 -30.85 -0.47
C LEU A 182 -4.60 -31.57 -1.62
N LYS A 183 -5.13 -32.76 -1.32
CA LYS A 183 -5.83 -33.64 -2.26
C LYS A 183 -7.33 -33.60 -2.03
#